data_AF-A0A2V2ZJV8-F1
#
_entry.id   AF-A0A2V2ZJV8-F1
#
_cell.length_a   1.000
_cell.length_b   1.000
_cell.length_c   1.000
_cell.angle_alpha   90.00
_cell.angle_beta   90.00
_cell.angle_gamma   90.00
#
_symmetry.space_group_name_H-M   'P 1'
#
loop_
_entity.id
_entity.type
_entity.pdbx_description
1 polymer ?
#
loop_
_entity_poly.entity_id
_entity_poly.type
_entity_poly.pdbx_seq_one_letter_code
_entity_poly.pdbx_strand_id
1 'polypeptide(L)'
;MHIALHTFYFQIAMEHYQKYMECLNQYNELTDNNAQWDIFSKDPEQNQSYFGLFRDKEKNAIITVVFLVMSVESLINEYGFCFLGEKKFNEFDKGNVIDKVVNIYFEATGKQFPKDKQLYQSLYDLITVRNTLVHSKSIEVDIETLMGNDIEADKQFLANINSMLGNKRNKETKQKFLDEILTSSVNVYSELITFLKQ
;
A
#
# COMPACT_ATOMS: atom_id res chain seq x y z
N MET A 1 -9.08 -22.33 19.06
CA MET A 1 -8.65 -20.93 19.29
C MET A 1 -8.40 -20.33 17.92
N HIS A 2 -9.39 -19.68 17.31
CA HIS A 2 -9.15 -18.85 16.13
C HIS A 2 -8.35 -17.65 16.64
N ILE A 3 -7.05 -17.65 16.40
CA ILE A 3 -6.28 -16.40 16.48
C ILE A 3 -6.89 -15.52 15.40
N ALA A 4 -7.42 -14.37 15.78
CA ALA A 4 -7.90 -13.35 14.86
C ALA A 4 -6.71 -12.85 14.03
N LEU A 5 -6.35 -13.59 12.97
CA LEU A 5 -5.16 -13.37 12.13
C LEU A 5 -5.13 -11.93 11.60
N HIS A 6 -6.30 -11.36 11.35
CA HIS A 6 -6.46 -9.97 10.97
C HIS A 6 -5.83 -8.99 11.99
N THR A 7 -5.96 -9.27 13.29
CA THR A 7 -5.38 -8.44 14.35
C THR A 7 -3.86 -8.60 14.40
N PHE A 8 -3.36 -9.82 14.21
CA PHE A 8 -1.92 -10.09 14.16
C PHE A 8 -1.25 -9.39 12.97
N TYR A 9 -1.85 -9.47 11.78
CA TYR A 9 -1.34 -8.76 10.60
C TYR A 9 -1.40 -7.25 10.76
N PHE A 10 -2.47 -6.73 11.37
CA PHE A 10 -2.57 -5.30 11.66
C PHE A 10 -1.47 -4.86 12.63
N GLN A 11 -1.16 -5.65 13.67
CA GLN A 11 -0.05 -5.33 14.58
C GLN A 11 1.29 -5.23 13.84
N ILE A 12 1.62 -6.22 12.98
CA ILE A 12 2.85 -6.18 12.17
C ILE A 12 2.88 -4.92 11.30
N ALA A 13 1.76 -4.61 10.63
CA ALA A 13 1.66 -3.42 9.80
C ALA A 13 1.96 -2.14 10.57
N MET A 14 1.41 -2.01 11.79
CA MET A 14 1.60 -0.83 12.65
C MET A 14 3.02 -0.72 13.19
N GLU A 15 3.65 -1.83 13.59
CA GLU A 15 5.05 -1.84 14.01
C GLU A 15 5.98 -1.37 12.89
N HIS A 16 5.72 -1.82 11.66
CA HIS A 16 6.49 -1.39 10.50
C HIS A 16 6.15 0.02 10.03
N TYR A 17 4.92 0.48 10.25
CA TYR A 17 4.53 1.85 9.94
C TYR A 17 5.29 2.84 10.84
N GLN A 18 5.43 2.53 12.13
CA GLN A 18 6.24 3.32 13.06
C GLN A 18 7.70 3.41 12.60
N LYS A 19 8.32 2.26 12.27
CA LYS A 19 9.69 2.22 11.73
C LYS A 19 9.82 3.00 10.42
N TYR A 20 8.83 2.93 9.55
CA TYR A 20 8.79 3.73 8.32
C TYR A 20 8.78 5.22 8.64
N MET A 21 7.96 5.68 9.59
CA MET A 21 7.91 7.09 10.00
C MET A 21 9.24 7.56 10.61
N GLU A 22 9.88 6.72 11.43
CA GLU A 22 11.20 7.01 11.98
C GLU A 22 12.26 7.15 10.87
N CYS A 23 12.32 6.18 9.95
CA CYS A 23 13.23 6.23 8.80
C CYS A 23 12.93 7.41 7.87
N LEU A 24 11.65 7.75 7.66
CA LEU A 24 11.24 8.87 6.82
C LEU A 24 11.71 10.20 7.42
N ASN A 25 11.57 10.39 8.72
CA ASN A 25 12.04 11.59 9.40
C ASN A 25 13.55 11.74 9.28
N GLN A 26 14.31 10.67 9.57
CA GLN A 26 15.77 10.66 9.44
C GLN A 26 16.20 10.89 7.98
N TYR A 27 15.48 10.31 7.02
CA TYR A 27 15.74 10.50 5.60
C TYR A 27 15.49 11.95 5.16
N ASN A 28 14.40 12.56 5.63
CA ASN A 28 14.07 13.95 5.32
C ASN A 28 15.05 14.94 5.95
N GLU A 29 15.52 14.66 7.16
CA GLU A 29 16.60 15.43 7.81
C GLU A 29 17.91 15.33 7.04
N LEU A 30 18.27 14.15 6.55
CA LEU A 30 19.50 13.95 5.77
C LEU A 30 19.42 14.61 4.39
N THR A 31 18.25 14.59 3.75
CA THR A 31 18.06 15.01 2.35
C THR A 31 17.47 16.40 2.18
N ASP A 32 17.38 17.20 3.25
CA ASP A 32 16.71 18.51 3.24
C ASP A 32 15.29 18.44 2.61
N ASN A 33 14.48 17.47 3.06
CA ASN A 33 13.14 17.14 2.56
C ASN A 33 13.10 16.66 1.09
N ASN A 34 13.78 15.55 0.78
CA ASN A 34 13.82 14.94 -0.55
C ASN A 34 14.47 15.83 -1.64
N ALA A 35 15.40 16.70 -1.28
CA ALA A 35 16.23 17.36 -2.28
C ALA A 35 17.07 16.30 -3.04
N GLN A 36 17.46 16.63 -4.27
CA GLN A 36 18.27 15.72 -5.09
C GLN A 36 19.58 15.38 -4.36
N TRP A 37 19.81 14.08 -4.12
CA TRP A 37 21.02 13.61 -3.46
C TRP A 37 22.17 13.48 -4.45
N ASP A 38 23.14 14.40 -4.39
CA ASP A 38 24.35 14.34 -5.21
C ASP A 38 25.42 13.48 -4.55
N ILE A 39 25.49 12.21 -4.96
CA ILE A 39 26.41 11.18 -4.45
C ILE A 39 27.89 11.64 -4.53
N PHE A 40 28.28 12.39 -5.55
CA PHE A 40 29.67 12.80 -5.76
C PHE A 40 30.09 13.98 -4.89
N SER A 41 29.11 14.77 -4.41
CA SER A 41 29.35 15.91 -3.51
C SER A 41 29.46 15.52 -2.04
N LYS A 42 29.06 14.29 -1.68
CA LYS A 42 28.93 13.82 -0.29
C LYS A 42 30.05 12.87 0.08
N ASP A 43 30.36 12.83 1.37
CA ASP A 43 31.36 11.88 1.86
C ASP A 43 30.82 10.43 1.84
N PRO A 44 31.71 9.41 1.91
CA PRO A 44 31.28 8.00 1.87
C PRO A 44 30.31 7.61 3.00
N GLU A 45 30.41 8.22 4.18
CA GLU A 45 29.59 7.89 5.36
C GLU A 45 28.16 8.42 5.21
N GLN A 46 28.02 9.65 4.68
CA GLN A 46 26.75 10.26 4.30
C GLN A 46 26.07 9.44 3.21
N ASN A 47 26.82 9.01 2.19
CA ASN A 47 26.28 8.16 1.12
C ASN A 47 25.79 6.80 1.67
N GLN A 48 26.56 6.18 2.56
CA GLN A 48 26.14 4.93 3.21
C GLN A 48 24.86 5.12 4.03
N SER A 49 24.77 6.20 4.81
CA SER A 49 23.59 6.56 5.58
C SER A 49 22.37 6.79 4.68
N TYR A 50 22.54 7.53 3.58
CA TYR A 50 21.49 7.78 2.58
C TYR A 50 20.92 6.47 2.02
N PHE A 51 21.77 5.58 1.51
CA PHE A 51 21.31 4.31 0.95
C PHE A 51 20.68 3.40 2.00
N GLY A 52 21.21 3.39 3.23
CA GLY A 52 20.66 2.64 4.35
C GLY A 52 19.25 3.10 4.70
N LEU A 53 19.07 4.40 4.93
CA LEU A 53 17.78 5.00 5.26
C LEU A 53 16.76 4.83 4.12
N PHE A 54 17.19 5.03 2.87
CA PHE A 54 16.32 4.83 1.70
C PHE A 54 15.80 3.40 1.64
N ARG A 55 16.70 2.40 1.76
CA ARG A 55 16.35 0.98 1.73
C ARG A 55 15.40 0.62 2.87
N ASP A 56 15.71 1.05 4.08
CA ASP A 56 14.95 0.67 5.27
C ASP A 56 13.57 1.35 5.28
N LYS A 57 13.48 2.61 4.81
CA LYS A 57 12.21 3.30 4.55
C LYS A 57 11.34 2.54 3.55
N GLU A 58 11.86 2.23 2.37
CA GLU A 58 11.11 1.48 1.33
C GLU A 58 10.68 0.11 1.83
N LYS A 59 11.57 -0.61 2.52
CA LYS A 59 11.27 -1.92 3.11
C LYS A 59 10.10 -1.84 4.09
N ASN A 60 10.15 -0.91 5.03
CA ASN A 60 9.10 -0.77 6.05
C ASN A 60 7.77 -0.34 5.41
N ALA A 61 7.79 0.57 4.43
CA ALA A 61 6.61 0.97 3.66
C ALA A 61 5.92 -0.22 2.97
N ILE A 62 6.70 -1.06 2.27
CA ILE A 62 6.17 -2.25 1.58
C ILE A 62 5.56 -3.23 2.59
N ILE A 63 6.27 -3.50 3.70
CA ILE A 63 5.76 -4.40 4.74
C ILE A 63 4.44 -3.88 5.30
N THR A 64 4.35 -2.59 5.63
CA THR A 64 3.11 -1.99 6.10
C THR A 64 1.96 -2.17 5.11
N VAL A 65 2.14 -1.83 3.84
CA VAL A 65 1.08 -1.97 2.82
C VAL A 65 0.61 -3.42 2.70
N VAL A 66 1.54 -4.36 2.58
CA VAL A 66 1.22 -5.79 2.41
C VAL A 66 0.44 -6.31 3.61
N PHE A 67 0.91 -6.05 4.83
CA PHE A 67 0.26 -6.55 6.03
C PHE A 67 -1.06 -5.83 6.35
N LEU A 68 -1.22 -4.55 5.98
CA LEU A 68 -2.52 -3.88 6.06
C LEU A 68 -3.54 -4.56 5.14
N VAL A 69 -3.20 -4.85 3.89
CA VAL A 69 -4.13 -5.56 2.99
C VAL A 69 -4.43 -6.98 3.47
N MET A 70 -3.42 -7.70 3.97
CA MET A 70 -3.65 -9.02 4.58
C MET A 70 -4.56 -8.95 5.80
N SER A 71 -4.46 -7.89 6.61
CA SER A 71 -5.34 -7.68 7.75
C SER A 71 -6.80 -7.45 7.31
N VAL A 72 -7.02 -6.63 6.29
CA VAL A 72 -8.34 -6.38 5.69
C VAL A 72 -8.93 -7.66 5.10
N GLU A 73 -8.13 -8.41 4.32
CA GLU A 73 -8.57 -9.66 3.71
C GLU A 73 -8.92 -10.71 4.76
N SER A 74 -8.09 -10.88 5.79
CA SER A 74 -8.40 -11.80 6.88
C SER A 74 -9.64 -11.38 7.66
N LEU A 75 -9.86 -10.08 7.87
CA LEU A 75 -11.03 -9.55 8.59
C LEU A 75 -12.31 -9.85 7.81
N ILE A 76 -12.35 -9.55 6.52
CA ILE A 76 -13.54 -9.77 5.71
C ILE A 76 -13.83 -11.27 5.52
N ASN A 77 -12.79 -12.11 5.42
CA ASN A 77 -12.97 -13.56 5.36
C ASN A 77 -13.58 -14.11 6.65
N GLU A 78 -13.08 -13.66 7.82
CA GLU A 78 -13.64 -14.05 9.11
C GLU A 78 -15.08 -13.56 9.27
N TYR A 79 -15.36 -12.30 8.91
CA TYR A 79 -16.72 -11.75 8.90
C TYR A 79 -17.66 -12.56 8.01
N GLY A 80 -17.26 -12.86 6.77
CA GLY A 80 -18.06 -13.66 5.85
C GLY A 80 -18.30 -15.07 6.35
N PHE A 81 -17.29 -15.74 6.89
CA PHE A 81 -17.43 -17.07 7.47
C PHE A 81 -18.42 -17.07 8.65
N CYS A 82 -18.33 -16.09 9.55
CA CYS A 82 -19.20 -15.99 10.72
C CYS A 82 -20.67 -15.68 10.38
N PHE A 83 -20.93 -14.81 9.40
CA PHE A 83 -22.29 -14.37 9.07
C PHE A 83 -22.98 -15.22 8.00
N LEU A 84 -22.23 -15.71 7.01
CA LEU A 84 -22.79 -16.46 5.87
C LEU A 84 -22.67 -17.98 6.05
N GLY A 85 -21.74 -18.43 6.90
CA GLY A 85 -21.36 -19.83 7.02
C GLY A 85 -20.46 -20.32 5.87
N GLU A 86 -19.76 -21.43 6.12
CA GLU A 86 -18.73 -21.98 5.23
C GLU A 86 -19.18 -22.16 3.78
N LYS A 87 -20.34 -22.80 3.57
CA LYS A 87 -20.83 -23.13 2.23
C LYS A 87 -21.00 -21.88 1.36
N LYS A 88 -21.58 -20.82 1.92
CA LYS A 88 -21.84 -19.57 1.19
C LYS A 88 -20.56 -18.74 1.07
N PHE A 89 -19.74 -18.70 2.12
CA PHE A 89 -18.43 -18.02 2.09
C PHE A 89 -17.52 -18.55 0.98
N ASN A 90 -17.49 -19.86 0.74
CA ASN A 90 -16.65 -20.47 -0.29
C ASN A 90 -16.96 -19.97 -1.73
N GLU A 91 -18.12 -19.35 -1.97
CA GLU A 91 -18.44 -18.69 -3.25
C GLU A 91 -17.60 -17.42 -3.48
N PHE A 92 -17.07 -16.81 -2.42
CA PHE A 92 -16.34 -15.54 -2.44
C PHE A 92 -14.81 -15.70 -2.35
N ASP A 93 -14.31 -16.91 -2.08
CA ASP A 93 -12.90 -17.15 -1.73
C ASP A 93 -11.91 -16.72 -2.83
N LYS A 94 -12.32 -16.82 -4.10
CA LYS A 94 -11.48 -16.49 -5.27
C LYS A 94 -11.54 -15.03 -5.73
N GLY A 95 -12.32 -14.18 -5.05
CA GLY A 95 -12.46 -12.76 -5.40
C GLY A 95 -11.24 -11.92 -5.04
N ASN A 96 -11.09 -10.76 -5.68
CA ASN A 96 -10.14 -9.75 -5.19
C ASN A 96 -10.63 -9.21 -3.82
N VAL A 97 -9.73 -8.59 -3.06
CA VAL A 97 -10.05 -8.15 -1.69
C VAL A 97 -11.16 -7.10 -1.66
N ILE A 98 -11.21 -6.18 -2.63
CA ILE A 98 -12.22 -5.12 -2.64
C ILE A 98 -13.63 -5.66 -2.96
N ASP A 99 -13.74 -6.61 -3.88
CA ASP A 99 -14.97 -7.28 -4.24
C ASP A 99 -15.44 -8.18 -3.10
N LYS A 100 -14.51 -8.84 -2.39
CA LYS A 100 -14.83 -9.56 -1.14
C LYS A 100 -15.48 -8.61 -0.13
N VAL A 101 -14.89 -7.45 0.13
CA VAL A 101 -15.46 -6.45 1.06
C VAL A 101 -16.88 -6.05 0.66
N VAL A 102 -17.10 -5.68 -0.61
CA VAL A 102 -18.40 -5.21 -1.08
C VAL A 102 -19.44 -6.34 -1.07
N ASN A 103 -19.10 -7.50 -1.62
CA ASN A 103 -20.05 -8.59 -1.83
C ASN A 103 -20.38 -9.32 -0.53
N ILE A 104 -19.38 -9.60 0.32
CA ILE A 104 -19.62 -10.25 1.62
C ILE A 104 -20.46 -9.34 2.51
N TYR A 105 -20.20 -8.02 2.52
CA TYR A 105 -21.02 -7.08 3.27
C TYR A 105 -22.47 -7.07 2.78
N PHE A 106 -22.69 -7.05 1.46
CA PHE A 106 -24.03 -7.08 0.88
C PHE A 106 -24.78 -8.37 1.23
N GLU A 107 -24.14 -9.52 1.10
CA GLU A 107 -24.77 -10.81 1.42
C GLU A 107 -25.08 -10.94 2.92
N ALA A 108 -24.23 -10.40 3.79
CA ALA A 108 -24.41 -10.50 5.24
C ALA A 108 -25.50 -9.55 5.75
N THR A 109 -25.66 -8.37 5.15
CA THR A 109 -26.51 -7.30 5.69
C THR A 109 -27.71 -6.94 4.81
N GLY A 110 -27.72 -7.34 3.55
CA GLY A 110 -28.64 -6.88 2.51
C GLY A 110 -28.42 -5.42 2.08
N LYS A 111 -27.39 -4.73 2.59
CA LYS A 111 -27.11 -3.31 2.32
C LYS A 111 -25.94 -3.14 1.38
N GLN A 112 -25.97 -2.09 0.56
CA GLN A 112 -24.85 -1.75 -0.32
C GLN A 112 -23.70 -1.15 0.48
N PHE A 113 -22.47 -1.60 0.18
CA PHE A 113 -21.28 -0.97 0.73
C PHE A 113 -21.13 0.44 0.13
N PRO A 114 -20.93 1.49 0.94
CA PRO A 114 -20.92 2.87 0.46
C PRO A 114 -19.62 3.18 -0.30
N LYS A 115 -19.69 3.15 -1.64
CA LYS A 115 -18.53 3.36 -2.54
C LYS A 115 -18.09 4.82 -2.67
N ASP A 116 -18.93 5.74 -2.23
CA ASP A 116 -18.70 7.19 -2.22
C ASP A 116 -17.97 7.68 -0.96
N LYS A 117 -17.78 6.81 0.03
CA LYS A 117 -17.13 7.19 1.29
C LYS A 117 -15.61 7.03 1.22
N GLN A 118 -14.93 7.86 2.03
CA GLN A 118 -13.48 7.84 2.21
C GLN A 118 -12.94 6.43 2.48
N LEU A 119 -13.62 5.63 3.32
CA LEU A 119 -13.22 4.25 3.61
C LEU A 119 -13.08 3.39 2.34
N TYR A 120 -14.02 3.48 1.40
CA TYR A 120 -13.94 2.72 0.15
C TYR A 120 -12.73 3.16 -0.69
N GLN A 121 -12.51 4.47 -0.80
CA GLN A 121 -11.37 4.99 -1.55
C GLN A 121 -10.04 4.58 -0.93
N SER A 122 -9.90 4.67 0.40
CA SER A 122 -8.68 4.25 1.09
C SER A 122 -8.43 2.75 0.96
N LEU A 123 -9.49 1.92 1.03
CA LEU A 123 -9.38 0.48 0.74
C LEU A 123 -8.92 0.22 -0.69
N TYR A 124 -9.55 0.88 -1.66
CA TYR A 124 -9.24 0.74 -3.08
C TYR A 124 -7.78 1.13 -3.37
N ASP A 125 -7.36 2.30 -2.89
CA ASP A 125 -6.00 2.79 -3.11
C ASP A 125 -4.97 1.85 -2.45
N LEU A 126 -5.19 1.44 -1.19
CA LEU A 126 -4.31 0.51 -0.48
C LEU A 126 -4.15 -0.84 -1.20
N ILE A 127 -5.26 -1.44 -1.65
CA ILE A 127 -5.25 -2.72 -2.38
C ILE A 127 -4.56 -2.56 -3.73
N THR A 128 -4.79 -1.44 -4.42
CA THR A 128 -4.15 -1.14 -5.70
C THR A 128 -2.64 -1.03 -5.54
N VAL A 129 -2.16 -0.27 -4.55
CA VAL A 129 -0.72 -0.15 -4.26
C VAL A 129 -0.13 -1.52 -3.91
N ARG A 130 -0.77 -2.31 -3.05
CA ARG A 130 -0.31 -3.68 -2.76
C ARG A 130 -0.16 -4.49 -4.04
N ASN A 131 -1.16 -4.48 -4.91
CA ASN A 131 -1.13 -5.24 -6.15
C ASN A 131 0.03 -4.79 -7.05
N THR A 132 0.30 -3.49 -7.14
CA THR A 132 1.47 -2.98 -7.88
C THR A 132 2.79 -3.43 -7.26
N LEU A 133 2.90 -3.44 -5.93
CA LEU A 133 4.12 -3.87 -5.22
C LEU A 133 4.39 -5.38 -5.34
N VAL A 134 3.34 -6.20 -5.28
CA VAL A 134 3.44 -7.68 -5.25
C VAL A 134 3.38 -8.30 -6.65
N HIS A 135 2.68 -7.66 -7.59
CA HIS A 135 2.54 -8.11 -8.97
C HIS A 135 3.22 -7.14 -9.93
N SER A 136 4.46 -6.76 -9.61
CA SER A 136 5.33 -6.05 -10.53
C SER A 136 5.48 -6.88 -11.81
N LYS A 137 4.64 -6.59 -12.81
CA LYS A 137 4.83 -7.12 -14.16
C LYS A 137 6.18 -6.58 -14.63
N SER A 138 7.04 -7.47 -15.10
CA SER A 138 8.26 -7.06 -15.80
C SER A 138 7.85 -6.08 -16.90
N ILE A 139 8.32 -4.85 -16.79
CA ILE A 139 8.17 -3.86 -17.85
C ILE A 139 9.32 -4.14 -18.81
N GLU A 140 8.99 -4.37 -20.07
CA GLU A 140 10.01 -4.43 -21.12
C GLU A 140 10.56 -3.01 -21.27
N VAL A 141 11.77 -2.79 -20.74
CA VAL A 141 12.43 -1.49 -20.79
C VAL A 141 13.45 -1.55 -21.92
N ASP A 142 13.31 -0.62 -22.87
CA ASP A 142 14.30 -0.42 -23.91
C ASP A 142 15.62 0.03 -23.26
N ILE A 143 16.67 -0.75 -23.46
CA ILE A 143 18.01 -0.50 -22.91
C ILE A 143 18.52 0.88 -23.37
N GLU A 144 18.16 1.32 -24.58
CA GLU A 144 18.54 2.66 -25.06
C GLU A 144 17.90 3.77 -24.21
N THR A 145 16.74 3.51 -23.59
CA THR A 145 16.07 4.47 -22.71
C THR A 145 16.64 4.49 -21.30
N LEU A 146 17.13 3.35 -20.80
CA LEU A 146 17.90 3.27 -19.53
C LEU A 146 19.28 3.91 -19.63
N MET A 147 19.83 4.00 -20.85
CA MET A 147 21.08 4.69 -21.14
C MET A 147 20.89 6.20 -21.37
N GLY A 148 19.65 6.70 -21.34
CA GLY A 148 19.37 8.13 -21.25
C GLY A 148 19.68 8.70 -19.86
N ASN A 149 19.76 10.03 -19.73
CA ASN A 149 19.96 10.68 -18.43
C ASN A 149 18.90 10.19 -17.42
N ASP A 150 19.28 9.92 -16.16
CA ASP A 150 18.42 9.33 -15.10
C ASP A 150 16.99 9.92 -15.04
N ILE A 151 16.84 11.19 -15.38
CA ILE A 151 15.58 11.94 -15.46
C ILE A 151 14.57 11.34 -16.47
N GLU A 152 15.05 10.82 -17.60
CA GLU A 152 14.20 10.26 -18.66
C GLU A 152 13.66 8.88 -18.26
N ALA A 153 14.49 8.05 -17.64
CA ALA A 153 14.11 6.76 -17.08
C ALA A 153 13.08 6.91 -15.95
N ASP A 154 13.30 7.86 -15.03
CA ASP A 154 12.36 8.17 -13.95
C ASP A 154 11.01 8.67 -14.48
N LYS A 155 11.02 9.56 -15.49
CA LYS A 155 9.78 10.04 -16.14
C LYS A 155 8.98 8.92 -16.76
N GLN A 156 9.64 7.99 -17.45
CA GLN A 156 8.97 6.90 -18.15
C GLN A 156 8.40 5.87 -17.18
N PHE A 157 9.13 5.57 -16.10
CA PHE A 157 8.62 4.73 -15.01
C PHE A 157 7.40 5.35 -14.32
N LEU A 158 7.45 6.65 -14.01
CA LEU A 158 6.31 7.39 -13.47
C LEU A 158 5.14 7.41 -14.46
N ALA A 159 5.38 7.55 -15.76
CA ALA A 159 4.34 7.46 -16.79
C ALA A 159 3.67 6.08 -16.81
N ASN A 160 4.44 5.01 -16.62
CA ASN A 160 3.91 3.65 -16.53
C ASN A 160 3.06 3.46 -15.26
N ILE A 161 3.51 3.95 -14.10
CA ILE A 161 2.71 3.95 -12.86
C ILE A 161 1.41 4.73 -13.05
N ASN A 162 1.49 5.92 -13.66
CA ASN A 162 0.30 6.75 -13.94
C ASN A 162 -0.66 6.07 -14.92
N SER A 163 -0.14 5.32 -15.89
CA SER A 163 -0.97 4.53 -16.81
C SER A 163 -1.69 3.36 -16.11
N MET A 164 -1.08 2.80 -15.06
CA MET A 164 -1.68 1.72 -14.26
C MET A 164 -2.72 2.24 -13.25
N LEU A 165 -2.57 3.48 -12.75
CA LEU A 165 -3.44 4.08 -11.73
C LEU A 165 -4.61 4.91 -12.32
N GLY A 166 -4.71 4.99 -13.65
CA GLY A 166 -5.71 5.80 -14.34
C GLY A 166 -5.33 7.29 -14.35
N ASN A 167 -5.58 7.95 -15.49
CA ASN A 167 -5.12 9.29 -15.90
C ASN A 167 -5.45 10.51 -15.00
N LYS A 168 -5.66 10.36 -13.67
CA LYS A 168 -6.11 11.45 -12.80
C LYS A 168 -5.09 12.01 -11.80
N ARG A 169 -3.89 11.44 -11.63
CA ARG A 169 -2.87 12.01 -10.72
C ARG A 169 -1.59 12.34 -11.50
N ASN A 170 -1.40 13.63 -11.75
CA ASN A 170 -0.28 14.20 -12.49
C ASN A 170 0.97 14.28 -11.60
N LYS A 171 2.13 13.83 -12.12
CA LYS A 171 3.49 14.22 -11.68
C LYS A 171 3.80 14.17 -10.17
N GLU A 172 3.27 13.21 -9.43
CA GLU A 172 3.79 12.95 -8.08
C GLU A 172 4.88 11.88 -8.15
N THR A 173 5.99 12.12 -7.46
CA THR A 173 7.04 11.11 -7.32
C THR A 173 6.45 9.88 -6.62
N LYS A 174 6.90 8.68 -7.01
CA LYS A 174 6.49 7.39 -6.41
C LYS A 174 6.45 7.46 -4.87
N GLN A 175 7.43 8.17 -4.30
CA GLN A 175 7.54 8.41 -2.87
C GLN A 175 6.33 9.16 -2.31
N LYS A 176 6.00 10.32 -2.87
CA LYS A 176 4.91 11.16 -2.37
C LYS A 176 3.57 10.42 -2.41
N PHE A 177 3.34 9.67 -3.48
CA PHE A 177 2.16 8.83 -3.60
C PHE A 177 2.11 7.73 -2.53
N LEU A 178 3.22 7.01 -2.29
CA LEU A 178 3.28 5.98 -1.25
C LEU A 178 3.07 6.55 0.14
N ASP A 179 3.66 7.71 0.43
CA ASP A 179 3.52 8.43 1.71
C ASP A 179 2.06 8.86 1.94
N GLU A 180 1.39 9.39 0.90
CA GLU A 180 -0.03 9.75 0.94
C GLU A 180 -0.91 8.52 1.21
N ILE A 181 -0.67 7.41 0.51
CA ILE A 181 -1.42 6.17 0.72
C ILE A 181 -1.21 5.60 2.13
N LEU A 182 0.03 5.56 2.61
CA LEU A 182 0.31 5.09 3.97
C LEU A 182 -0.40 5.95 5.02
N THR A 183 -0.34 7.27 4.86
CA THR A 183 -1.00 8.23 5.76
C THR A 183 -2.53 8.11 5.72
N SER A 184 -3.11 7.98 4.52
CA SER A 184 -4.57 7.89 4.35
C SER A 184 -5.14 6.52 4.73
N SER A 185 -4.30 5.48 4.76
CA SER A 185 -4.75 4.09 4.90
C SER A 185 -4.42 3.45 6.24
N VAL A 186 -3.60 4.09 7.09
CA VAL A 186 -3.21 3.54 8.40
C VAL A 186 -4.42 3.19 9.29
N ASN A 187 -5.52 3.93 9.17
CA ASN A 187 -6.73 3.72 9.96
C ASN A 187 -7.78 2.83 9.28
N VAL A 188 -7.57 2.42 8.04
CA VAL A 188 -8.56 1.67 7.23
C VAL A 188 -9.06 0.43 7.93
N TYR A 189 -8.17 -0.31 8.58
CA TYR A 189 -8.54 -1.52 9.32
C TYR A 189 -9.51 -1.21 10.48
N SER A 190 -9.18 -0.20 11.30
CA SER A 190 -10.01 0.22 12.44
C SER A 190 -11.35 0.80 12.00
N GLU A 191 -11.35 1.57 10.91
CA GLU A 191 -12.55 2.12 10.29
C GLU A 191 -13.46 1.01 9.74
N LEU A 192 -12.88 0.03 9.05
CA LEU A 192 -13.62 -1.12 8.52
C LEU A 192 -14.23 -1.97 9.64
N ILE A 193 -13.49 -2.25 10.71
CA ILE A 193 -14.05 -2.94 11.89
C ILE A 193 -15.25 -2.18 12.46
N THR A 194 -15.11 -0.86 12.60
CA THR A 194 -16.17 -0.02 13.15
C THR A 194 -17.41 -0.02 12.24
N PHE A 195 -17.18 0.02 10.92
CA PHE A 195 -18.23 -0.03 9.92
C PHE A 195 -18.98 -1.36 9.92
N LEU A 196 -18.26 -2.50 9.98
CA LEU A 196 -18.86 -3.84 9.95
C LEU A 196 -19.69 -4.19 11.20
N LYS A 197 -19.54 -3.41 12.30
CA LYS A 197 -20.33 -3.56 13.53
C LYS A 197 -21.70 -2.87 13.48
N GLN A 198 -21.99 -2.08 12.45
CA GLN A 198 -23.25 -1.31 12.28
C GLN A 198 -24.32 -2.11 11.53
#